data_AF-A0AB74KTC5-F1
#
_entry.id   AF-A0AB74KTC5-F1
#
_cell.length_a   1.000
_cell.length_b   1.000
_cell.length_c   1.000
_cell.angle_alpha   90.00
_cell.angle_beta   90.00
_cell.angle_gamma   90.00
#
_symmetry.space_group_name_H-M   'P 1'
#
loop_
_entity.id
_entity.type
_entity.pdbx_description
1 polymer ?
#
loop_
_entity_poly.entity_id
_entity_poly.type
_entity_poly.pdbx_seq_one_letter_code
_entity_poly.pdbx_strand_id
1 'polypeptide(L)'
;MTKDEWLKCKNASLMIEFIWTQEPYISVAKKFEVYPNSENWMDYLSVEMPLFQFYLSSCRSIWSLLTQEESRKGIELAEGFVEGKVKWDSVSEYNWHVEGAAFCFDDPPDQERIDIWIQDVESHSLDLINKLKNEGKEEICTQELLKQAAYFADYAMIYPSIQPKGRLNDEYSKFLCPSLLRQFVSYPLI
;
A
#
# COMPACT_ATOMS: atom_id res chain seq x y z
N MET A 1 -20.60 2.40 -8.90
CA MET A 1 -20.03 1.51 -9.93
C MET A 1 -20.94 0.31 -10.07
N THR A 2 -21.37 -0.07 -11.27
CA THR A 2 -22.11 -1.31 -11.54
C THR A 2 -21.18 -2.53 -11.54
N LYS A 3 -21.72 -3.75 -11.52
CA LYS A 3 -20.93 -4.98 -11.62
C LYS A 3 -20.11 -5.06 -12.92
N ASP A 4 -20.70 -4.63 -14.03
CA ASP A 4 -20.01 -4.60 -15.33
C ASP A 4 -18.89 -3.54 -15.35
N GLU A 5 -19.14 -2.37 -14.77
CA GLU A 5 -18.11 -1.34 -14.59
C GLU A 5 -16.97 -1.85 -13.71
N TRP A 6 -17.26 -2.58 -12.62
CA TRP A 6 -16.26 -3.19 -11.75
C TRP A 6 -15.34 -4.18 -12.46
N LEU A 7 -15.93 -5.07 -13.27
CA LEU A 7 -15.18 -6.07 -14.02
C LEU A 7 -14.30 -5.46 -15.12
N LYS A 8 -14.73 -4.34 -15.70
CA LYS A 8 -14.02 -3.63 -16.76
C LYS A 8 -13.10 -2.52 -16.24
N CYS A 9 -13.21 -2.14 -14.97
CA CYS A 9 -12.42 -1.05 -14.40
C CYS A 9 -10.92 -1.38 -14.44
N LYS A 10 -10.16 -0.40 -14.95
CA LYS A 10 -8.70 -0.43 -15.05
C LYS A 10 -8.01 0.45 -14.02
N ASN A 11 -8.76 1.03 -13.08
CA ASN A 11 -8.23 1.90 -12.04
C ASN A 11 -8.61 1.34 -10.67
N ALA A 12 -7.61 0.82 -9.95
CA ALA A 12 -7.81 0.21 -8.64
C ALA A 12 -8.18 1.23 -7.57
N SER A 13 -7.64 2.46 -7.63
CA SER A 13 -8.02 3.54 -6.70
C SER A 13 -9.51 3.86 -6.78
N LEU A 14 -10.07 4.00 -8.00
CA LEU A 14 -11.52 4.20 -8.17
C LEU A 14 -12.35 3.01 -7.66
N MET A 15 -11.83 1.79 -7.76
CA MET A 15 -12.48 0.61 -7.21
C MET A 15 -12.47 0.62 -5.68
N ILE A 16 -11.36 1.03 -5.06
CA ILE A 16 -11.22 1.15 -3.60
C ILE A 16 -12.12 2.25 -3.07
N GLU A 17 -12.13 3.42 -3.70
CA GLU A 17 -13.07 4.50 -3.38
C GLU A 17 -14.52 3.99 -3.42
N PHE A 18 -14.88 3.26 -4.48
CA PHE A 18 -16.20 2.65 -4.56
C PHE A 18 -16.45 1.66 -3.41
N ILE A 19 -15.53 0.77 -3.09
CA ILE A 19 -15.66 -0.19 -1.96
C ILE A 19 -15.97 0.55 -0.66
N TRP A 20 -15.28 1.66 -0.38
CA TRP A 20 -15.50 2.45 0.84
C TRP A 20 -16.85 3.17 0.92
N THR A 21 -17.62 3.19 -0.18
CA THR A 21 -19.02 3.65 -0.18
C THR A 21 -20.03 2.52 0.07
N GLN A 22 -19.58 1.27 0.19
CA GLN A 22 -20.43 0.08 0.32
C GLN A 22 -20.32 -0.54 1.72
N GLU A 23 -21.33 -1.30 2.15
CA GLU A 23 -21.23 -2.10 3.36
C GLU A 23 -20.28 -3.30 3.16
N PRO A 24 -19.56 -3.75 4.22
CA PRO A 24 -19.50 -3.16 5.56
C PRO A 24 -18.50 -1.99 5.71
N TYR A 25 -17.76 -1.65 4.65
CA TYR A 25 -16.68 -0.64 4.70
C TYR A 25 -17.17 0.76 5.07
N ILE A 26 -18.30 1.23 4.54
CA ILE A 26 -18.84 2.55 4.88
C ILE A 26 -19.19 2.68 6.37
N SER A 27 -19.66 1.59 7.00
CA SER A 27 -19.92 1.54 8.44
C SER A 27 -18.62 1.63 9.24
N VAL A 28 -17.56 0.93 8.81
CA VAL A 28 -16.23 1.04 9.42
C VAL A 28 -15.70 2.47 9.26
N ALA A 29 -15.77 3.05 8.06
CA ALA A 29 -15.28 4.40 7.80
C ALA A 29 -15.92 5.45 8.71
N LYS A 30 -17.24 5.41 8.89
CA LYS A 30 -17.96 6.31 9.79
C LYS A 30 -17.50 6.22 11.25
N LYS A 31 -17.12 5.02 11.72
CA LYS A 31 -16.63 4.82 13.09
C LYS A 31 -15.26 5.46 13.33
N PHE A 32 -14.42 5.51 12.29
CA PHE A 32 -13.07 6.07 12.34
C PHE A 32 -12.95 7.41 11.58
N GLU A 33 -14.06 8.09 11.33
CA GLU A 33 -14.09 9.39 10.65
C GLU A 33 -13.50 10.50 11.53
N VAL A 34 -13.78 10.43 12.84
CA VAL A 34 -13.19 11.27 13.88
C VAL A 34 -12.38 10.35 14.77
N TYR A 35 -11.08 10.62 14.95
CA TYR A 35 -10.13 9.83 15.75
C TYR A 35 -10.80 9.30 17.04
N PRO A 36 -11.28 8.05 17.07
CA PRO A 36 -12.12 7.60 18.17
C PRO A 36 -11.20 7.11 19.29
N ASN A 37 -11.19 7.81 20.41
CA ASN A 37 -10.35 7.45 21.56
C ASN A 37 -10.79 6.15 22.28
N SER A 38 -11.85 5.46 21.82
CA SER A 38 -12.45 4.33 22.56
C SER A 38 -12.68 3.04 21.78
N GLU A 39 -12.65 3.04 20.43
CA GLU A 39 -12.85 1.83 19.64
C GLU A 39 -11.52 1.23 19.18
N ASN A 40 -11.36 -0.08 19.34
CA ASN A 40 -10.19 -0.79 18.86
C ASN A 40 -10.37 -1.13 17.38
N TRP A 41 -9.50 -0.62 16.51
CA TRP A 41 -9.54 -0.92 15.07
C TRP A 41 -9.42 -2.42 14.77
N MET A 42 -8.78 -3.21 15.65
CA MET A 42 -8.66 -4.66 15.47
C MET A 42 -10.02 -5.36 15.41
N ASP A 43 -11.05 -4.81 16.05
CA ASP A 43 -12.41 -5.37 16.03
C ASP A 43 -13.02 -5.34 14.61
N TYR A 44 -12.46 -4.52 13.72
CA TYR A 44 -12.90 -4.34 12.33
C TYR A 44 -11.95 -4.95 11.31
N LEU A 45 -10.87 -5.58 11.76
CA LEU A 45 -9.84 -6.14 10.89
C LEU A 45 -10.41 -7.15 9.89
N SER A 46 -11.44 -7.93 10.25
CA SER A 46 -12.07 -8.89 9.34
C SER A 46 -12.67 -8.22 8.08
N VAL A 47 -13.15 -6.98 8.20
CA VAL A 47 -13.66 -6.19 7.07
C VAL A 47 -12.51 -5.68 6.20
N GLU A 48 -11.43 -5.22 6.83
CA GLU A 48 -10.30 -4.61 6.12
C GLU A 48 -9.29 -5.62 5.58
N MET A 49 -9.30 -6.87 6.08
CA MET A 49 -8.34 -7.92 5.73
C MET A 49 -8.18 -8.13 4.22
N PRO A 50 -9.25 -8.18 3.40
CA PRO A 50 -9.10 -8.29 1.94
C PRO A 50 -8.30 -7.14 1.31
N LEU A 51 -8.51 -5.90 1.77
CA LEU A 51 -7.76 -4.74 1.28
C LEU A 51 -6.32 -4.76 1.80
N PHE A 52 -6.12 -5.18 3.04
CA PHE A 52 -4.79 -5.32 3.60
C PHE A 52 -3.95 -6.35 2.83
N GLN A 53 -4.50 -7.55 2.58
CA GLN A 53 -3.86 -8.56 1.74
C GLN A 53 -3.57 -8.06 0.33
N PHE A 54 -4.48 -7.28 -0.24
CA PHE A 54 -4.29 -6.65 -1.54
C PHE A 54 -3.12 -5.65 -1.54
N TYR A 55 -2.98 -4.80 -0.52
CA TYR A 55 -1.86 -3.86 -0.44
C TYR A 55 -0.52 -4.56 -0.26
N LEU A 56 -0.44 -5.59 0.58
CA LEU A 56 0.77 -6.41 0.74
C LEU A 56 1.13 -7.11 -0.57
N SER A 57 0.15 -7.68 -1.27
CA SER A 57 0.36 -8.30 -2.59
C SER A 57 0.78 -7.27 -3.65
N SER A 58 0.29 -6.04 -3.56
CA SER A 58 0.72 -4.94 -4.43
C SER A 58 2.18 -4.57 -4.15
N CYS A 59 2.62 -4.55 -2.90
CA CYS A 59 4.03 -4.38 -2.53
C CYS A 59 4.90 -5.52 -3.10
N ARG A 60 4.43 -6.78 -3.05
CA ARG A 60 5.11 -7.90 -3.70
C ARG A 60 5.23 -7.74 -5.22
N SER A 61 4.27 -7.09 -5.87
CA SER A 61 4.35 -6.83 -7.31
C SER A 61 5.40 -5.78 -7.70
N ILE A 62 5.84 -4.96 -6.75
CA ILE A 62 6.88 -3.94 -6.93
C ILE A 62 8.14 -4.24 -6.10
N TRP A 63 8.36 -5.51 -5.72
CA TRP A 63 9.41 -5.90 -4.77
C TRP A 63 10.82 -5.41 -5.12
N SER A 64 11.13 -5.32 -6.41
CA SER A 64 12.41 -4.81 -6.88
C SER A 64 12.61 -3.31 -6.65
N LEU A 65 11.54 -2.54 -6.48
CA LEU A 65 11.60 -1.12 -6.10
C LEU A 65 11.79 -0.90 -4.60
N LEU A 66 11.53 -1.93 -3.78
CA LEU A 66 11.77 -1.88 -2.33
C LEU A 66 13.25 -2.20 -2.08
N THR A 67 14.14 -1.25 -2.30
CA THR A 67 15.61 -1.48 -2.25
C THR A 67 16.16 -1.61 -0.83
N GLN A 68 15.42 -1.12 0.16
CA GLN A 68 15.79 -1.15 1.57
C GLN A 68 15.29 -2.42 2.24
N GLU A 69 16.14 -3.04 3.07
CA GLU A 69 15.84 -4.29 3.77
C GLU A 69 14.66 -4.10 4.72
N GLU A 70 14.61 -2.95 5.39
CA GLU A 70 13.58 -2.57 6.34
C GLU A 70 12.21 -2.56 5.67
N SER A 71 12.07 -1.94 4.49
CA SER A 71 10.81 -1.94 3.74
C SER A 71 10.34 -3.36 3.42
N ARG A 72 11.25 -4.24 2.98
CA ARG A 72 10.93 -5.64 2.66
C ARG A 72 10.50 -6.42 3.91
N LYS A 73 11.26 -6.28 5.00
CA LYS A 73 11.00 -6.96 6.26
C LYS A 73 9.70 -6.51 6.90
N GLY A 74 9.32 -5.24 6.75
CA GLY A 74 8.01 -4.74 7.16
C GLY A 74 6.85 -5.48 6.49
N ILE A 75 6.92 -5.63 5.17
CA ILE A 75 5.93 -6.38 4.40
C ILE A 75 5.87 -7.85 4.84
N GLU A 76 7.03 -8.49 5.04
CA GLU A 76 7.10 -9.88 5.51
C GLU A 76 6.50 -10.07 6.91
N LEU A 77 6.72 -9.12 7.82
CA LEU A 77 6.11 -9.14 9.15
C LEU A 77 4.58 -8.97 9.07
N ALA A 78 4.10 -8.04 8.24
CA ALA A 78 2.68 -7.82 8.02
C ALA A 78 2.00 -9.04 7.38
N GLU A 79 2.64 -9.69 6.41
CA GLU A 79 2.18 -10.97 5.85
C GLU A 79 2.16 -12.07 6.91
N GLY A 80 3.20 -12.16 7.75
CA GLY A 80 3.23 -13.09 8.88
C GLY A 80 2.09 -12.84 9.87
N PHE A 81 1.65 -11.59 10.04
CA PHE A 81 0.49 -11.26 10.86
C PHE A 81 -0.83 -11.68 10.18
N VAL A 82 -0.98 -11.44 8.87
CA VAL A 82 -2.12 -11.95 8.08
C VAL A 82 -2.24 -13.47 8.19
N GLU A 83 -1.11 -14.18 8.22
CA GLU A 83 -1.05 -15.64 8.36
C GLU A 83 -1.23 -16.13 9.82
N GLY A 84 -1.35 -15.22 10.79
CA GLY A 84 -1.46 -15.55 12.22
C GLY A 84 -0.16 -16.07 12.86
N LYS A 85 0.99 -15.91 12.19
CA LYS A 85 2.32 -16.32 12.66
C LYS A 85 3.03 -15.24 13.46
N VAL A 86 2.70 -13.98 13.23
CA VAL A 86 3.27 -12.80 13.88
C VAL A 86 2.16 -12.05 14.61
N LYS A 87 2.45 -11.49 15.80
CA LYS A 87 1.51 -10.63 16.51
C LYS A 87 1.58 -9.21 15.98
N TRP A 88 0.46 -8.47 16.02
CA TRP A 88 0.43 -7.08 15.59
C TRP A 88 1.46 -6.21 16.31
N ASP A 89 1.67 -6.41 17.62
CA ASP A 89 2.64 -5.62 18.39
C ASP A 89 4.03 -5.65 17.75
N SER A 90 4.46 -6.80 17.21
CA SER A 90 5.74 -6.92 16.51
C SER A 90 5.76 -6.18 15.18
N VAL A 91 4.62 -6.10 14.47
CA VAL A 91 4.48 -5.28 13.25
C VAL A 91 4.57 -3.80 13.65
N SER A 92 3.77 -3.37 14.64
CA SER A 92 3.74 -2.00 15.12
C SER A 92 5.09 -1.51 15.66
N GLU A 93 5.81 -2.36 16.41
CA GLU A 93 7.15 -2.05 16.92
C GLU A 93 8.19 -1.94 15.81
N TYR A 94 8.00 -2.60 14.67
CA TYR A 94 8.92 -2.52 13.55
C TYR A 94 8.62 -1.32 12.62
N ASN A 95 7.46 -0.69 12.76
CA ASN A 95 6.99 0.37 11.86
C ASN A 95 8.02 1.51 11.68
N TRP A 96 8.64 1.96 12.77
CA TRP A 96 9.61 3.06 12.73
C TRP A 96 10.84 2.77 11.85
N HIS A 97 11.19 1.49 11.64
CA HIS A 97 12.25 1.11 10.71
C HIS A 97 11.83 1.29 9.26
N VAL A 98 10.57 0.99 8.94
CA VAL A 98 10.02 1.08 7.59
C VAL A 98 9.75 2.52 7.22
N GLU A 99 9.18 3.29 8.14
CA GLU A 99 9.07 4.74 8.04
C GLU A 99 10.46 5.38 7.87
N GLY A 100 11.43 4.97 8.68
CA GLY A 100 12.81 5.44 8.57
C GLY A 100 13.44 5.16 7.20
N ALA A 101 13.14 4.00 6.60
CA ALA A 101 13.57 3.67 5.25
C ALA A 101 12.95 4.59 4.20
N ALA A 102 11.65 4.88 4.29
CA ALA A 102 11.01 5.86 3.41
C ALA A 102 11.61 7.27 3.60
N PHE A 103 11.91 7.64 4.84
CA PHE A 103 12.48 8.94 5.21
C PHE A 103 13.93 9.14 4.73
N CYS A 104 14.66 8.08 4.36
CA CYS A 104 16.00 8.21 3.76
C CYS A 104 16.00 9.01 2.44
N PHE A 105 14.85 9.15 1.79
CA PHE A 105 14.68 9.96 0.59
C PHE A 105 14.35 11.43 0.88
N ASP A 106 14.12 11.80 2.14
CA ASP A 106 13.74 13.15 2.58
C ASP A 106 14.94 13.98 3.07
N ASP A 107 14.72 15.28 3.32
CA ASP A 107 15.77 16.31 3.45
C ASP A 107 16.59 16.24 4.77
N PRO A 108 17.93 16.12 4.73
CA PRO A 108 18.76 15.91 3.54
C PRO A 108 18.85 14.43 3.12
N PRO A 109 18.70 14.11 1.83
CA PRO A 109 18.73 12.74 1.37
C PRO A 109 20.15 12.16 1.42
N ASP A 110 20.24 10.85 1.68
CA ASP A 110 21.49 10.10 1.53
C ASP A 110 21.74 9.79 0.04
N GLN A 111 22.17 10.81 -0.71
CA GLN A 111 22.23 10.76 -2.16
C GLN A 111 23.15 9.65 -2.68
N GLU A 112 24.25 9.36 -1.99
CA GLU A 112 25.18 8.30 -2.40
C GLU A 112 24.50 6.92 -2.39
N ARG A 113 23.76 6.59 -1.33
CA ARG A 113 23.00 5.34 -1.26
C ARG A 113 21.85 5.30 -2.26
N ILE A 114 21.18 6.44 -2.44
CA ILE A 114 20.07 6.56 -3.40
C ILE A 114 20.55 6.32 -4.84
N ASP A 115 21.69 6.88 -5.23
CA ASP A 115 22.26 6.69 -6.57
C ASP A 115 22.59 5.21 -6.83
N ILE A 116 23.10 4.48 -5.83
CA ILE A 116 23.33 3.03 -5.91
C ILE A 116 22.02 2.28 -6.13
N TRP A 117 20.97 2.63 -5.38
CA TRP A 117 19.65 2.01 -5.55
C TRP A 117 19.03 2.29 -6.92
N ILE A 118 19.14 3.52 -7.41
CA ILE A 118 18.68 3.90 -8.75
C ILE A 118 19.40 3.05 -9.80
N GLN A 119 20.72 2.99 -9.72
CA GLN A 119 21.52 2.22 -10.68
C GLN A 119 21.15 0.73 -10.66
N ASP A 120 20.97 0.14 -9.48
CA ASP A 120 20.60 -1.26 -9.33
C ASP A 120 19.23 -1.55 -9.97
N VAL A 121 18.21 -0.75 -9.64
CA VAL A 121 16.86 -0.96 -10.15
C VAL A 121 16.76 -0.66 -11.64
N GLU A 122 17.43 0.37 -12.15
CA GLU A 122 17.48 0.65 -13.59
C GLU A 122 18.20 -0.45 -14.37
N SER A 123 19.16 -1.15 -13.75
CA SER A 123 19.87 -2.28 -14.37
C SER A 123 19.03 -3.56 -14.40
N HIS A 124 18.15 -3.78 -13.42
CA HIS A 124 17.46 -5.06 -13.23
C HIS A 124 15.94 -5.01 -13.38
N SER A 125 15.33 -3.83 -13.44
CA SER A 125 13.87 -3.63 -13.40
C SER A 125 13.40 -2.47 -14.27
N LEU A 126 14.13 -2.16 -15.34
CA LEU A 126 13.83 -1.06 -16.25
C LEU A 126 12.41 -1.12 -16.84
N ASP A 127 11.95 -2.31 -17.24
CA ASP A 127 10.61 -2.49 -17.80
C ASP A 127 9.51 -2.12 -16.80
N LEU A 128 9.69 -2.51 -15.53
CA LEU A 128 8.76 -2.17 -14.45
C LEU A 128 8.78 -0.67 -14.18
N ILE A 129 9.96 -0.06 -14.09
CA ILE A 129 10.11 1.40 -13.92
C ILE A 129 9.38 2.15 -15.03
N ASN A 130 9.66 1.78 -16.29
CA ASN A 130 9.06 2.44 -17.45
C ASN A 130 7.54 2.29 -17.46
N LYS A 131 7.03 1.10 -17.13
CA LYS A 131 5.60 0.87 -16.99
C LYS A 131 4.98 1.81 -15.94
N LEU A 132 5.53 1.87 -14.74
CA LEU A 132 4.98 2.64 -13.63
C LEU A 132 5.07 4.15 -13.85
N LYS A 133 6.15 4.62 -14.49
CA LYS A 133 6.29 6.03 -14.90
C LYS A 133 5.22 6.42 -15.93
N ASN A 134 4.90 5.54 -16.88
CA ASN A 134 3.88 5.80 -17.90
C ASN A 134 2.44 5.65 -17.40
N GLU A 135 2.21 4.92 -16.31
CA GLU A 135 0.89 4.79 -15.68
C GLU A 135 0.57 6.00 -14.77
N GLY A 136 1.57 6.77 -14.37
CA GLY A 136 1.41 8.01 -13.60
C GLY A 136 0.83 9.16 -14.43
N LYS A 137 0.20 10.13 -13.74
CA LYS A 137 -0.23 11.40 -14.35
C LYS A 137 0.93 12.39 -14.52
N GLU A 138 2.02 12.18 -13.81
CA GLU A 138 3.18 13.07 -13.73
C GLU A 138 4.45 12.33 -14.12
N GLU A 139 5.33 13.02 -14.83
CA GLU A 139 6.66 12.52 -15.16
C GLU A 139 7.53 12.57 -13.91
N ILE A 140 7.83 11.40 -13.34
CA ILE A 140 8.67 11.27 -12.15
C ILE A 140 9.99 10.58 -12.48
N CYS A 141 11.06 11.02 -11.81
CA CYS A 141 12.36 10.35 -11.90
C CYS A 141 12.37 9.04 -11.11
N THR A 142 13.41 8.23 -11.28
CA THR A 142 13.53 6.93 -10.59
C THR A 142 13.65 7.12 -9.08
N GLN A 143 14.36 8.15 -8.61
CA GLN A 143 14.45 8.48 -7.18
C GLN A 143 13.07 8.67 -6.54
N GLU A 144 12.23 9.50 -7.16
CA GLU A 144 10.88 9.78 -6.68
C GLU A 144 9.99 8.52 -6.72
N LEU A 145 10.16 7.67 -7.73
CA LEU A 145 9.46 6.38 -7.80
C LEU A 145 9.86 5.43 -6.64
N LEU A 146 11.15 5.36 -6.31
CA LEU A 146 11.65 4.55 -5.19
C LEU A 146 11.16 5.10 -3.84
N LYS A 147 11.17 6.42 -3.68
CA LYS A 147 10.59 7.10 -2.51
C LYS A 147 9.12 6.72 -2.33
N GLN A 148 8.30 6.87 -3.36
CA GLN A 148 6.88 6.54 -3.31
C GLN A 148 6.65 5.05 -3.05
N ALA A 149 7.49 4.16 -3.58
CA ALA A 149 7.42 2.73 -3.29
C ALA A 149 7.72 2.42 -1.81
N ALA A 150 8.71 3.10 -1.21
CA ALA A 150 9.04 2.94 0.20
C ALA A 150 7.90 3.45 1.11
N TYR A 151 7.34 4.63 0.84
CA TYR A 151 6.17 5.14 1.56
C TYR A 151 4.91 4.28 1.37
N PHE A 152 4.75 3.68 0.19
CA PHE A 152 3.67 2.74 -0.04
C PHE A 152 3.85 1.45 0.78
N ALA A 153 5.08 0.96 0.94
CA ALA A 153 5.36 -0.20 1.79
C ALA A 153 5.09 0.09 3.27
N ASP A 154 5.48 1.27 3.76
CA ASP A 154 5.13 1.77 5.10
C ASP A 154 3.60 1.80 5.29
N TYR A 155 2.90 2.50 4.40
CA TYR A 155 1.43 2.56 4.40
C TYR A 155 0.80 1.17 4.40
N ALA A 156 1.25 0.29 3.51
CA ALA A 156 0.68 -1.05 3.35
C ALA A 156 0.88 -1.91 4.60
N MET A 157 2.07 -1.84 5.22
CA MET A 157 2.40 -2.59 6.42
C MET A 157 1.47 -2.27 7.59
N ILE A 158 1.21 -0.98 7.83
CA ILE A 158 0.39 -0.53 8.97
C ILE A 158 -1.06 -0.20 8.63
N TYR A 159 -1.49 -0.45 7.39
CA TYR A 159 -2.79 -0.07 6.84
C TYR A 159 -3.98 -0.30 7.81
N PRO A 160 -4.12 -1.48 8.46
CA PRO A 160 -5.24 -1.72 9.38
C PRO A 160 -5.31 -0.77 10.58
N SER A 161 -4.23 -0.11 10.96
CA SER A 161 -4.21 0.88 12.05
C SER A 161 -4.38 2.33 11.58
N ILE A 162 -4.27 2.60 10.28
CA ILE A 162 -4.32 3.97 9.74
C ILE A 162 -5.73 4.56 9.90
N GLN A 163 -5.77 5.84 10.30
CA GLN A 163 -6.97 6.64 10.44
C GLN A 163 -6.78 8.03 9.79
N PRO A 164 -7.83 8.64 9.21
CA PRO A 164 -9.15 8.06 9.00
C PRO A 164 -9.15 6.96 7.94
N LYS A 165 -10.15 6.08 8.01
CA LYS A 165 -10.29 4.95 7.08
C LYS A 165 -10.72 5.40 5.68
N GLY A 166 -10.37 4.59 4.68
CA GLY A 166 -10.78 4.80 3.29
C GLY A 166 -10.02 5.87 2.51
N ARG A 167 -9.00 6.49 3.10
CA ARG A 167 -8.10 7.40 2.39
C ARG A 167 -6.87 6.66 1.90
N LEU A 168 -6.67 6.69 0.59
CA LEU A 168 -5.43 6.29 -0.06
C LEU A 168 -4.80 7.55 -0.67
N ASN A 169 -3.48 7.69 -0.57
CA ASN A 169 -2.79 8.74 -1.32
C ASN A 169 -2.82 8.39 -2.82
N ASP A 170 -3.27 9.33 -3.66
CA ASP A 170 -3.35 9.17 -5.11
C ASP A 170 -2.00 8.80 -5.75
N GLU A 171 -0.89 9.17 -5.11
CA GLU A 171 0.46 8.83 -5.54
C GLU A 171 0.70 7.31 -5.60
N TYR A 172 -0.01 6.52 -4.79
CA TYR A 172 0.14 5.06 -4.75
C TYR A 172 -0.65 4.35 -5.83
N SER A 173 -1.56 5.05 -6.53
CA SER A 173 -2.45 4.44 -7.56
C SER A 173 -1.70 3.64 -8.62
N LYS A 174 -0.49 4.06 -8.99
CA LYS A 174 0.39 3.38 -9.97
C LYS A 174 0.86 2.00 -9.50
N PHE A 175 0.95 1.76 -8.20
CA PHE A 175 1.33 0.47 -7.64
C PHE A 175 0.16 -0.51 -7.53
N LEU A 176 -1.07 -0.03 -7.78
CA LEU A 176 -2.27 -0.81 -7.56
C LEU A 176 -2.77 -1.46 -8.85
N CYS A 177 -2.92 -2.78 -8.81
CA CYS A 177 -3.37 -3.56 -9.96
C CYS A 177 -4.85 -3.96 -9.84
N PRO A 178 -5.76 -3.51 -10.73
CA PRO A 178 -7.18 -3.84 -10.65
C PRO A 178 -7.48 -5.33 -10.71
N SER A 179 -6.72 -6.09 -11.53
CA SER A 179 -6.89 -7.54 -11.59
C SER A 179 -6.42 -8.24 -10.32
N LEU A 180 -5.43 -7.69 -9.61
CA LEU A 180 -4.99 -8.19 -8.32
C LEU A 180 -6.03 -7.89 -7.24
N LEU A 181 -6.60 -6.67 -7.21
CA LEU A 181 -7.67 -6.30 -6.28
C LEU A 181 -8.85 -7.26 -6.34
N ARG A 182 -9.26 -7.65 -7.55
CA ARG A 182 -10.36 -8.60 -7.77
C ARG A 182 -10.09 -10.03 -7.26
N GLN A 183 -8.84 -10.37 -6.93
CA GLN A 183 -8.52 -11.66 -6.30
C GLN A 183 -8.86 -11.67 -4.80
N PHE A 184 -8.85 -10.50 -4.16
CA PHE A 184 -9.11 -10.36 -2.73
C PHE A 184 -10.50 -9.81 -2.44
N VAL A 185 -10.97 -8.86 -3.24
CA VAL A 185 -12.25 -8.17 -3.04
C VAL A 185 -13.23 -8.52 -4.13
N SER A 186 -14.37 -9.11 -3.74
CA SER A 186 -15.50 -9.35 -4.62
C SER A 186 -16.31 -8.07 -4.83
N TYR A 187 -17.04 -7.99 -5.94
CA TYR A 187 -18.01 -6.91 -6.15
C TYR A 187 -19.01 -6.89 -4.97
N PRO A 188 -19.20 -5.74 -4.28
CA PRO A 188 -20.18 -5.61 -3.22
C PRO A 188 -21.59 -5.85 -3.76
N LEU A 189 -22.16 -7.01 -3.43
CA LEU A 189 -23.55 -7.33 -3.71
C LEU A 189 -24.39 -6.64 -2.63
N ILE A 190 -24.89 -5.45 -2.90
CA ILE A 190 -26.04 -4.96 -2.13
C ILE A 190 -27.24 -5.82 -2.50
#